data_AF-A0A0C9Y5M2-F1
#
_entry.id   AF-A0A0C9Y5M2-F1
#
_cell.length_a   1.000
_cell.length_b   1.000
_cell.length_c   1.000
_cell.angle_alpha   90.00
_cell.angle_beta   90.00
_cell.angle_gamma   90.00
#
_symmetry.space_group_name_H-M   'P 1'
#
loop_
_entity.id
_entity.type
_entity.pdbx_description
1 polymer ?
#
loop_
_entity_poly.entity_id
_entity_poly.type
_entity_poly.pdbx_seq_one_letter_code
_entity_poly.pdbx_strand_id
1 'polypeptide(L)'
;MIKVRRPRKKSRHVEVEDGEIVVKGLGEQDMDTDNDSEGSSKASPVSQPTSPQIEVTHVDLMFVPAKGVLTCRACLFDYNKSGSGSKAKEPKAFPTDAMWDELRDHCVKEHPSACADVARLHPAEIYELRRRLAQLSRAM
;
A
#
# COMPACT_ATOMS: atom_id res chain seq x y z
N MET A 1 11.03 -20.77 -44.78
CA MET A 1 11.68 -19.82 -43.86
C MET A 1 10.73 -18.66 -43.59
N ILE A 2 10.05 -18.64 -42.43
CA ILE A 2 9.01 -17.65 -42.11
C ILE A 2 9.63 -16.58 -41.20
N LYS A 3 9.84 -15.37 -41.74
CA LYS A 3 10.38 -14.22 -40.99
C LYS A 3 9.25 -13.58 -40.16
N VAL A 4 9.17 -13.96 -38.90
CA VAL A 4 8.23 -13.38 -37.93
C VAL A 4 8.72 -11.99 -37.53
N ARG A 5 8.07 -10.94 -38.03
CA ARG A 5 8.37 -9.54 -37.67
C ARG A 5 7.72 -9.21 -36.31
N ARG A 6 8.54 -8.83 -35.33
CA ARG A 6 8.08 -8.38 -33.99
C ARG A 6 7.55 -6.93 -34.06
N PRO A 7 6.45 -6.59 -33.38
CA PRO A 7 5.93 -5.23 -33.34
C PRO A 7 6.79 -4.32 -32.44
N ARG A 8 7.15 -3.14 -32.96
CA ARG A 8 7.83 -2.06 -32.24
C ARG A 8 6.86 -1.44 -31.22
N LYS A 9 7.16 -1.54 -29.93
CA LYS A 9 6.45 -0.80 -28.86
C LYS A 9 6.78 0.69 -29.00
N LYS A 10 5.74 1.52 -29.09
CA LYS A 10 5.83 2.98 -29.20
C LYS A 10 5.86 3.55 -27.77
N SER A 11 7.00 4.08 -27.35
CA SER A 11 7.13 4.81 -26.08
C SER A 11 6.27 6.07 -26.14
N ARG A 12 5.30 6.17 -25.23
CA ARG A 12 4.63 7.44 -24.94
C ARG A 12 5.55 8.25 -24.04
N HIS A 13 6.03 9.36 -24.58
CA HIS A 13 6.66 10.45 -23.84
C HIS A 13 5.52 11.20 -23.14
N VAL A 14 5.57 11.30 -21.82
CA VAL A 14 4.67 12.16 -21.03
C VAL A 14 5.53 13.34 -20.62
N GLU A 15 5.32 14.48 -21.26
CA GLU A 15 5.83 15.76 -20.78
C GLU A 15 4.98 16.14 -19.57
N VAL A 16 5.65 16.36 -18.44
CA VAL A 16 5.03 16.87 -17.21
C VAL A 16 5.45 18.34 -17.15
N GLU A 17 4.50 19.24 -17.35
CA GLU A 17 4.72 20.68 -17.21
C GLU A 17 4.78 21.04 -15.71
N ASP A 18 5.82 21.78 -15.34
CA ASP A 18 6.12 22.28 -13.99
C ASP A 18 4.99 23.20 -13.49
N GLY A 19 4.10 22.63 -12.66
CA GLY A 19 3.09 23.38 -11.93
C GLY A 19 3.65 23.93 -10.62
N GLU A 20 4.13 25.18 -10.68
CA GLU A 20 4.51 25.99 -9.53
C GLU A 20 3.33 26.15 -8.55
N ILE A 21 3.37 25.45 -7.41
CA ILE A 21 2.43 25.66 -6.30
C ILE A 21 2.90 26.84 -5.44
N VAL A 22 2.33 28.02 -5.67
CA VAL A 22 2.47 29.18 -4.78
C VAL A 22 1.71 28.90 -3.47
N VAL A 23 2.44 28.43 -2.45
CA VAL A 23 1.93 28.36 -1.07
C VAL A 23 1.99 29.77 -0.47
N LYS A 24 0.86 30.49 -0.55
CA LYS A 24 0.64 31.74 0.17
C LYS A 24 0.18 31.45 1.59
N GLY A 25 0.88 32.02 2.57
CA GLY A 25 0.22 32.57 3.76
C GLY A 25 0.52 31.88 5.08
N LEU A 26 1.50 32.43 5.78
CA LEU A 26 1.73 32.31 7.21
C LEU A 26 0.49 32.83 7.97
N GLY A 27 -0.04 32.00 8.86
CA GLY A 27 -1.04 32.36 9.85
C GLY A 27 -0.57 31.82 11.20
N GLU A 28 0.32 32.57 11.85
CA GLU A 28 0.70 32.38 13.24
C GLU A 28 -0.53 32.70 14.09
N GLN A 29 -1.01 31.71 14.85
CA GLN A 29 -2.00 31.90 15.90
C GLN A 29 -1.45 31.23 17.16
N ASP A 30 -0.88 32.07 18.01
CA ASP A 30 -0.46 31.77 19.37
C ASP A 30 -1.74 31.60 20.20
N MET A 31 -1.97 30.40 20.73
CA MET A 31 -3.10 30.11 21.61
C MET A 31 -2.57 29.49 22.90
N ASP A 32 -2.24 30.36 23.85
CA ASP A 32 -1.88 30.00 25.22
C ASP A 32 -3.06 29.27 25.88
N THR A 33 -2.89 27.98 26.17
CA THR A 33 -3.85 27.21 26.95
C THR A 33 -3.16 26.69 28.21
N ASP A 34 -3.23 27.50 29.26
CA ASP A 34 -2.99 27.07 30.63
C ASP A 34 -4.13 26.14 31.08
N ASN A 35 -3.89 24.83 31.10
CA ASN A 35 -4.79 23.88 31.74
C ASN A 35 -4.03 23.01 32.75
N ASP A 36 -3.92 23.57 33.95
CA ASP A 36 -3.50 22.88 35.17
C ASP A 36 -4.64 21.98 35.67
N SER A 37 -4.44 20.67 35.63
CA SER A 37 -5.28 19.72 36.37
C SER A 37 -4.49 18.48 36.72
N GLU A 38 -4.08 18.47 37.98
CA GLU A 38 -3.46 17.38 38.71
C GLU A 38 -4.25 16.05 38.63
N GLY A 39 -3.48 14.96 38.66
CA GLY A 39 -3.79 13.85 39.55
C GLY A 39 -4.62 12.70 38.98
N SER A 40 -3.96 11.75 38.31
CA SER A 40 -4.30 10.33 38.56
C SER A 40 -3.14 9.41 38.22
N SER A 41 -2.83 8.57 39.20
CA SER A 41 -1.69 7.65 39.28
C SER A 41 -1.47 6.83 38.01
N LYS A 42 -0.28 7.02 37.43
CA LYS A 42 0.37 6.22 36.41
C LYS A 42 0.45 4.74 36.81
N ALA A 43 -0.51 3.94 36.37
CA ALA A 43 -0.18 2.61 35.89
C ALA A 43 0.12 2.77 34.40
N SER A 44 1.39 2.95 34.03
CA SER A 44 1.82 2.88 32.64
C SER A 44 1.45 1.49 32.13
N PRO A 45 0.49 1.34 31.19
CA PRO A 45 0.38 0.07 30.48
C PRO A 45 1.71 -0.10 29.77
N VAL A 46 2.42 -1.17 30.12
CA VAL A 46 3.62 -1.58 29.43
C VAL A 46 3.24 -1.68 27.95
N SER A 47 3.70 -0.71 27.15
CA SER A 47 3.60 -0.72 25.70
C SER A 47 4.46 -1.87 25.23
N GLN A 48 3.93 -3.08 25.34
CA GLN A 48 4.50 -4.23 24.68
C GLN A 48 4.54 -3.85 23.20
N PRO A 49 5.66 -4.11 22.50
CA PRO A 49 5.66 -4.07 21.05
C PRO A 49 4.74 -5.19 20.60
N THR A 50 3.44 -4.90 20.54
CA THR A 50 2.45 -5.75 19.89
C THR A 50 2.97 -5.90 18.49
N SER A 51 3.41 -7.12 18.16
CA SER A 51 3.77 -7.50 16.79
C SER A 51 2.73 -6.87 15.87
N PRO A 52 3.13 -6.20 14.78
CA PRO A 52 2.21 -5.41 13.95
C PRO A 52 1.03 -6.29 13.55
N GLN A 53 -0.07 -6.16 14.30
CA GLN A 53 -1.28 -6.91 14.08
C GLN A 53 -1.87 -6.24 12.85
N ILE A 54 -1.64 -6.83 11.68
CA ILE A 54 -2.41 -6.43 10.51
C ILE A 54 -3.85 -6.79 10.85
N GLU A 55 -4.63 -5.79 11.22
CA GLU A 55 -6.06 -5.98 11.38
C GLU A 55 -6.61 -6.52 10.07
N VAL A 56 -7.52 -7.50 10.17
CA VAL A 56 -8.12 -8.20 9.01
C VAL A 56 -8.66 -7.22 7.98
N THR A 57 -9.09 -6.05 8.46
CA THR A 57 -9.49 -4.92 7.65
C THR A 57 -8.47 -4.57 6.57
N HIS A 58 -7.15 -4.59 6.78
CA HIS A 58 -6.21 -4.00 5.80
C HIS A 58 -5.65 -4.98 4.78
N VAL A 59 -6.02 -6.26 4.88
CA VAL A 59 -5.54 -7.29 3.95
C VAL A 59 -6.07 -7.03 2.53
N ASP A 60 -7.25 -6.44 2.38
CA ASP A 60 -7.84 -6.08 1.08
C ASP A 60 -6.95 -5.14 0.25
N LEU A 61 -6.18 -4.27 0.92
CA LEU A 61 -5.24 -3.35 0.28
C LEU A 61 -3.98 -4.03 -0.27
N MET A 62 -3.65 -5.22 0.25
CA MET A 62 -2.46 -5.96 -0.17
C MET A 62 -2.72 -6.83 -1.40
N PHE A 63 -3.97 -7.02 -1.81
CA PHE A 63 -4.34 -7.87 -2.94
C PHE A 63 -5.05 -7.10 -4.06
N VAL A 64 -4.81 -7.53 -5.31
CA VAL A 64 -5.50 -7.00 -6.49
C VAL A 64 -6.32 -8.11 -7.13
N PRO A 65 -7.63 -7.92 -7.31
CA PRO A 65 -8.42 -8.81 -8.14
C PRO A 65 -8.05 -8.62 -9.62
N ALA A 66 -7.60 -9.68 -10.28
CA ALA A 66 -7.29 -9.70 -11.70
C ALA A 66 -7.71 -11.04 -12.31
N LYS A 67 -8.51 -11.04 -13.39
CA LYS A 67 -8.92 -12.25 -14.13
C LYS A 67 -9.49 -13.38 -13.26
N GLY A 68 -10.21 -13.06 -12.19
CA GLY A 68 -10.82 -14.05 -11.29
C GLY A 68 -9.89 -14.62 -10.21
N VAL A 69 -8.67 -14.08 -10.07
CA VAL A 69 -7.73 -14.42 -8.99
C VAL A 69 -7.31 -13.17 -8.21
N LEU A 70 -6.87 -13.36 -6.97
CA LEU A 70 -6.30 -12.31 -6.12
C LEU A 70 -4.78 -12.39 -6.18
N THR A 71 -4.12 -11.32 -6.64
CA THR A 71 -2.65 -11.26 -6.73
C THR A 71 -2.09 -10.35 -5.65
N CYS A 72 -1.05 -10.80 -4.96
CA CYS A 72 -0.36 -9.99 -3.95
C CYS A 72 0.36 -8.80 -4.59
N ARG A 73 0.06 -7.58 -4.13
CA ARG A 73 0.67 -6.33 -4.63
C ARG A 73 2.15 -6.25 -4.33
N ALA A 74 2.56 -6.69 -3.14
CA ALA A 74 3.97 -6.64 -2.76
C ALA A 74 4.79 -7.55 -3.68
N CYS A 75 4.33 -8.77 -3.96
CA CYS A 75 4.97 -9.62 -4.96
C CYS A 75 5.00 -8.97 -6.35
N LEU A 76 3.89 -8.35 -6.77
CA LEU A 76 3.80 -7.70 -8.08
C LEU A 76 4.80 -6.53 -8.20
N PHE A 77 4.95 -5.76 -7.12
CA PHE A 77 5.89 -4.65 -7.05
C PHE A 77 7.33 -5.14 -7.10
N ASP A 78 7.69 -6.16 -6.31
CA ASP A 78 9.02 -6.78 -6.34
C ASP A 78 9.33 -7.35 -7.73
N TYR A 79 8.37 -8.04 -8.34
CA TYR A 79 8.51 -8.58 -9.69
C TYR A 79 8.80 -7.48 -10.73
N ASN A 80 8.04 -6.38 -10.69
CA ASN A 80 8.26 -5.25 -11.58
C ASN A 80 9.58 -4.54 -11.32
N LYS A 81 10.00 -4.42 -10.05
CA LYS A 81 11.23 -3.74 -9.64
C LYS A 81 12.49 -4.52 -10.02
N SER A 82 12.46 -5.86 -9.94
CA SER A 82 13.61 -6.70 -10.27
C SER A 82 13.98 -6.69 -11.76
N GLY A 83 13.10 -6.19 -12.63
CA GLY A 83 13.33 -6.17 -14.08
C GLY A 83 13.36 -7.58 -14.68
N SER A 84 12.99 -7.69 -15.95
CA SER A 84 12.80 -8.99 -16.64
C SER A 84 14.07 -9.86 -16.80
N GLY A 85 15.20 -9.48 -16.19
CA GLY A 85 16.52 -10.06 -16.43
C GLY A 85 17.06 -11.03 -15.38
N SER A 86 16.57 -11.00 -14.13
CA SER A 86 17.21 -11.75 -13.04
C SER A 86 16.20 -12.32 -12.05
N LYS A 87 15.87 -13.62 -12.19
CA LYS A 87 15.14 -14.45 -11.20
C LYS A 87 14.05 -13.72 -10.40
N ALA A 88 13.22 -12.91 -11.06
CA ALA A 88 12.10 -12.27 -10.40
C ALA A 88 11.12 -13.37 -9.97
N LYS A 89 10.86 -13.48 -8.67
CA LYS A 89 9.89 -14.45 -8.12
C LYS A 89 8.53 -14.09 -8.69
N GLU A 90 7.89 -15.05 -9.35
CA GLU A 90 6.57 -14.82 -9.95
C GLU A 90 5.58 -14.40 -8.85
N PRO A 91 4.73 -13.38 -9.11
CA PRO A 91 3.83 -12.89 -8.09
C PRO A 91 2.83 -13.97 -7.67
N LYS A 92 2.70 -14.16 -6.36
CA LYS A 92 1.79 -15.18 -5.84
C LYS A 92 0.34 -14.76 -6.05
N ALA A 93 -0.41 -15.65 -6.70
CA ALA A 93 -1.84 -15.51 -6.93
C ALA A 93 -2.60 -16.53 -6.08
N PHE A 94 -3.78 -16.11 -5.62
CA PHE A 94 -4.70 -16.87 -4.80
C PHE A 94 -6.07 -16.94 -5.50
N PRO A 95 -6.86 -18.00 -5.28
CA PRO A 95 -8.24 -18.01 -5.73
C PRO A 95 -9.04 -16.88 -5.08
N THR A 96 -10.09 -16.41 -5.74
CA THR A 96 -10.98 -15.36 -5.20
C THR A 96 -11.74 -15.82 -3.96
N ASP A 97 -11.96 -17.13 -3.83
CA ASP A 97 -12.56 -17.78 -2.66
C ASP A 97 -11.53 -18.16 -1.58
N ALA A 98 -10.27 -17.69 -1.69
CA ALA A 98 -9.24 -17.97 -0.69
C ALA A 98 -9.63 -17.44 0.69
N MET A 99 -9.27 -18.18 1.74
CA MET A 99 -9.52 -17.74 3.10
C MET A 99 -8.64 -16.54 3.47
N TRP A 100 -9.21 -15.59 4.21
CA TRP A 100 -8.52 -14.39 4.67
C TRP A 100 -7.26 -14.69 5.49
N ASP A 101 -7.25 -15.80 6.25
CA ASP A 101 -6.09 -16.21 7.02
C ASP A 101 -4.92 -16.67 6.14
N GLU A 102 -5.18 -17.31 5.00
CA GLU A 102 -4.13 -17.72 4.05
C GLU A 102 -3.49 -16.50 3.37
N LEU A 103 -4.33 -15.53 2.98
CA LEU A 103 -3.90 -14.26 2.40
C LEU A 103 -3.03 -13.47 3.41
N ARG A 104 -3.46 -13.41 4.68
CA ARG A 104 -2.71 -12.75 5.75
C ARG A 104 -1.39 -13.44 6.05
N ASP A 105 -1.40 -14.77 6.17
CA ASP A 105 -0.21 -15.58 6.45
C ASP A 105 0.87 -15.37 5.39
N HIS A 106 0.48 -15.33 4.10
CA HIS A 106 1.38 -14.99 3.02
C HIS A 106 2.00 -13.59 3.19
N CYS A 107 1.18 -12.58 3.45
CA CYS A 107 1.66 -11.21 3.61
C CYS A 107 2.64 -11.07 4.79
N VAL A 108 2.33 -11.66 5.94
CA VAL A 108 3.17 -11.58 7.14
C VAL A 108 4.50 -12.32 6.96
N LYS A 109 4.49 -13.49 6.30
CA LYS A 109 5.70 -14.30 6.09
C LYS A 109 6.60 -13.75 4.99
N GLU A 110 6.03 -13.39 3.85
CA GLU A 110 6.80 -13.02 2.66
C GLU A 110 7.08 -11.51 2.58
N HIS A 111 6.17 -10.68 3.11
CA HIS A 111 6.23 -9.22 3.01
C HIS A 111 6.02 -8.50 4.34
N PRO A 112 6.78 -8.84 5.39
CA PRO A 112 6.59 -8.23 6.72
C PRO A 112 6.78 -6.71 6.73
N SER A 113 7.64 -6.17 5.86
CA SER A 113 7.86 -4.71 5.74
C SER A 113 6.62 -4.01 5.18
N ALA A 114 6.08 -4.48 4.07
CA ALA A 114 4.89 -3.88 3.46
C ALA A 114 3.67 -3.99 4.39
N CYS A 115 3.58 -5.08 5.14
CA CYS A 115 2.59 -5.25 6.20
C CYS A 115 2.72 -4.20 7.31
N ALA A 116 3.93 -3.94 7.78
CA ALA A 116 4.19 -2.90 8.77
C ALA A 116 3.86 -1.51 8.24
N ASP A 117 4.15 -1.23 6.97
CA ASP A 117 3.83 0.04 6.32
C ASP A 117 2.32 0.28 6.30
N VAL A 118 1.54 -0.73 5.92
CA VAL A 118 0.07 -0.64 5.90
C VAL A 118 -0.52 -0.55 7.31
N ALA A 119 0.07 -1.25 8.29
CA ALA A 119 -0.35 -1.17 9.69
C ALA A 119 -0.08 0.21 10.32
N ARG A 120 0.86 0.99 9.76
CA ARG A 120 1.18 2.36 10.21
C ARG A 120 0.32 3.45 9.59
N LEU A 121 -0.44 3.14 8.54
CA LEU A 121 -1.31 4.12 7.89
C LEU A 121 -2.45 4.54 8.82
N HIS A 122 -2.76 5.83 8.84
CA HIS A 122 -3.92 6.32 9.57
C HIS A 122 -5.20 5.81 8.89
N PRO A 123 -6.31 5.56 9.64
CA PRO A 123 -7.57 5.11 9.06
C PRO A 123 -8.09 5.98 7.90
N ALA A 124 -7.84 7.30 7.96
CA ALA A 124 -8.19 8.23 6.89
C ALA A 124 -7.39 7.95 5.59
N GLU A 125 -6.11 7.62 5.71
CA GLU A 125 -5.25 7.27 4.57
C GLU A 125 -5.69 5.94 3.96
N ILE A 126 -6.03 4.95 4.79
CA ILE A 126 -6.56 3.65 4.35
C ILE A 126 -7.84 3.83 3.54
N TYR A 127 -8.76 4.68 4.01
CA TYR A 127 -9.99 4.98 3.29
C TYR A 127 -9.72 5.61 1.92
N GLU A 128 -8.85 6.62 1.86
CA GLU A 128 -8.48 7.27 0.60
C GLU A 128 -7.74 6.30 -0.33
N LEU A 129 -6.89 5.43 0.21
CA LEU A 129 -6.20 4.41 -0.58
C LEU A 129 -7.21 3.44 -1.20
N ARG A 130 -8.15 2.88 -0.41
CA ARG A 130 -9.23 2.03 -0.93
C ARG A 130 -10.02 2.72 -2.03
N ARG A 131 -10.39 3.98 -1.82
CA ARG A 131 -11.14 4.77 -2.80
C ARG A 131 -10.38 4.91 -4.12
N ARG A 132 -9.09 5.23 -4.08
CA ARG A 132 -8.24 5.34 -5.29
C ARG A 132 -8.12 4.00 -6.01
N LEU A 133 -7.95 2.92 -5.26
CA LEU A 133 -7.78 1.58 -5.83
C LEU A 133 -9.07 1.05 -6.46
N ALA A 134 -10.23 1.35 -5.86
CA ALA A 134 -11.53 1.05 -6.43
C ALA A 134 -11.78 1.79 -7.76
N GLN A 135 -11.22 3.00 -7.92
CA GLN A 135 -11.27 3.73 -9.18
C GLN A 135 -10.34 3.12 -10.24
N LEU A 136 -9.11 2.77 -9.86
CA LEU A 136 -8.12 2.19 -10.78
C LEU A 136 -8.54 0.81 -11.29
N SER A 137 -9.15 -0.02 -10.44
CA SER A 137 -9.62 -1.36 -10.82
C SER A 137 -10.79 -1.34 -11.83
N ARG A 138 -11.51 -0.22 -11.96
CA ARG A 138 -12.56 -0.06 -12.98
C ARG A 138 -12.03 0.39 -14.35
N ALA A 139 -10.79 0.86 -14.42
CA ALA A 139 -10.20 1.42 -15.63
C ALA A 139 -9.36 0.41 -16.44
N MET A 140 -9.20 -0.82 -15.94
CA MET A 140 -8.48 -1.93 -16.59
C MET A 140 -9.45 -3.02 -17.05
#